data_AF-A0A1B9JM98-F1
#
_entry.id   AF-A0A1B9JM98-F1
#
_cell.length_a   1.000
_cell.length_b   1.000
_cell.length_c   1.000
_cell.angle_alpha   90.00
_cell.angle_beta   90.00
_cell.angle_gamma   90.00
#
_symmetry.space_group_name_H-M   'P 1'
#
loop_
_entity.id
_entity.type
_entity.pdbx_description
1 polymer ?
#
loop_
_entity_poly.entity_id
_entity_poly.type
_entity_poly.pdbx_seq_one_letter_code
_entity_poly.pdbx_strand_id
1 'polypeptide(L)'
;MKNLIAISILTLIGFNAFANDNAKKFTELLINEDIAVFRTNGESIIGEKIPIVSVSDLSKEFSNDLTKYDKTYDQQLVNIITETSEVKTDLNGNPYIVANGDNQSELVSIELKNKDDAVNIKKGSKLDLICLGTKDNVKFPVLKDCVATDSYFQKFLEITMNNISQLKDGDVPKDFFEAIYLSFKEFDIKNPNQLDEKKFEDNPDDMSEIIETVTDNIKEEDKQFTMPNP
;
A
#
# COMPACT_ATOMS: atom_id res chain seq x y z
N MET A 1 -29.52 13.22 -41.36
CA MET A 1 -29.26 13.92 -40.07
C MET A 1 -29.41 13.02 -38.84
N LYS A 2 -30.52 12.30 -38.63
CA LYS A 2 -30.66 11.39 -37.46
C LYS A 2 -29.56 10.31 -37.36
N ASN A 3 -29.15 9.71 -38.48
CA ASN A 3 -28.09 8.69 -38.49
C ASN A 3 -26.68 9.26 -38.24
N LEU A 4 -26.41 10.51 -38.63
CA LEU A 4 -25.11 11.17 -38.38
C LEU A 4 -24.94 11.53 -36.90
N ILE A 5 -26.01 12.02 -36.26
CA ILE A 5 -26.01 12.31 -34.81
C ILE A 5 -25.83 11.03 -34.00
N ALA A 6 -26.48 9.93 -34.39
CA ALA A 6 -26.32 8.64 -33.70
C ALA A 6 -24.89 8.09 -33.78
N ILE A 7 -24.24 8.20 -34.95
CA ILE A 7 -22.85 7.75 -35.13
C ILE A 7 -21.89 8.59 -34.28
N SER A 8 -22.05 9.92 -34.28
CA SER A 8 -21.19 10.81 -33.47
C SER A 8 -21.33 10.59 -31.96
N ILE A 9 -22.55 10.30 -31.48
CA ILE A 9 -22.79 9.98 -30.06
C ILE A 9 -22.18 8.61 -29.71
N LEU A 10 -22.35 7.60 -30.57
CA LEU A 10 -21.77 6.27 -30.37
C LEU A 10 -20.24 6.31 -30.35
N THR A 11 -19.61 7.11 -31.21
CA THR A 11 -18.15 7.28 -31.19
C THR A 11 -17.68 7.97 -29.91
N LEU A 12 -18.37 9.02 -29.45
CA LEU A 12 -18.01 9.70 -28.20
C LEU A 12 -18.12 8.78 -26.97
N ILE A 13 -19.17 7.97 -26.90
CA ILE A 13 -19.36 7.01 -25.80
C ILE A 13 -18.27 5.93 -25.83
N GLY A 14 -17.93 5.42 -27.02
CA GLY A 14 -16.85 4.45 -27.19
C GLY A 14 -15.50 4.97 -26.69
N PHE A 15 -15.09 6.16 -27.12
CA PHE A 15 -13.81 6.75 -26.71
C PHE A 15 -13.71 7.00 -25.20
N ASN A 16 -14.79 7.46 -24.55
CA ASN A 16 -14.80 7.67 -23.10
C ASN A 16 -14.72 6.35 -22.31
N ALA A 17 -15.31 5.27 -22.83
CA ALA A 17 -15.21 3.94 -22.21
C ALA A 17 -13.78 3.39 -22.31
N PHE A 18 -13.12 3.52 -23.47
CA PHE A 18 -11.73 3.09 -23.63
C PHE A 18 -10.77 3.88 -22.71
N ALA A 19 -10.92 5.21 -22.64
CA ALA A 19 -10.09 6.03 -21.75
C ALA A 19 -10.26 5.68 -20.27
N ASN A 20 -11.48 5.33 -19.85
CA ASN A 20 -11.76 4.86 -18.50
C ASN A 20 -11.05 3.54 -18.18
N ASP A 21 -11.12 2.57 -19.09
CA ASP A 21 -10.54 1.24 -18.87
C ASP A 21 -8.99 1.30 -18.91
N ASN A 22 -8.44 2.09 -19.83
CA ASN A 22 -7.01 2.36 -19.90
C ASN A 22 -6.50 3.02 -18.62
N ALA A 23 -7.17 4.08 -18.15
CA ALA A 23 -6.79 4.77 -16.93
C ALA A 23 -6.79 3.84 -15.72
N LYS A 24 -7.82 3.00 -15.55
CA LYS A 24 -7.87 2.00 -14.46
C LYS A 24 -6.68 1.04 -14.50
N LYS A 25 -6.39 0.50 -15.68
CA LYS A 25 -5.29 -0.44 -15.88
C LYS A 25 -3.94 0.21 -15.54
N PHE A 26 -3.71 1.45 -15.96
CA PHE A 26 -2.48 2.18 -15.65
C PHE A 26 -2.35 2.53 -14.18
N THR A 27 -3.43 2.96 -13.53
CA THR A 27 -3.42 3.20 -12.08
C THR A 27 -3.12 1.93 -11.30
N GLU A 28 -3.76 0.80 -11.64
CA GLU A 28 -3.47 -0.50 -11.03
C GLU A 28 -2.01 -0.92 -11.24
N LEU A 29 -1.47 -0.69 -12.44
CA LEU A 29 -0.09 -1.01 -12.76
C LEU A 29 0.88 -0.16 -11.94
N LEU A 30 0.66 1.15 -11.84
CA LEU A 30 1.46 2.04 -10.97
C LEU A 30 1.45 1.60 -9.51
N ILE A 31 0.27 1.25 -8.97
CA ILE A 31 0.17 0.77 -7.58
C ILE A 31 0.98 -0.50 -7.39
N ASN A 32 0.87 -1.46 -8.32
CA ASN A 32 1.61 -2.72 -8.25
C ASN A 32 3.13 -2.51 -8.38
N GLU A 33 3.57 -1.58 -9.22
CA GLU A 33 4.98 -1.22 -9.33
C GLU A 33 5.51 -0.57 -8.06
N ASP A 34 4.78 0.37 -7.46
CA ASP A 34 5.16 1.00 -6.19
C ASP A 34 5.26 -0.04 -5.06
N ILE A 35 4.33 -1.00 -5.01
CA ILE A 35 4.38 -2.16 -4.09
C ILE A 35 5.63 -3.02 -4.36
N ALA A 36 5.97 -3.27 -5.63
CA ALA A 36 7.15 -4.07 -5.99
C ALA A 36 8.45 -3.36 -5.57
N VAL A 37 8.55 -2.05 -5.81
CA VAL A 37 9.68 -1.22 -5.38
C VAL A 37 9.79 -1.24 -3.85
N PHE A 38 8.69 -1.03 -3.14
CA PHE A 38 8.61 -1.13 -1.67
C PHE A 38 9.19 -2.45 -1.15
N ARG A 39 8.77 -3.59 -1.72
CA ARG A 39 9.23 -4.93 -1.30
C ARG A 39 10.73 -5.15 -1.48
N THR A 40 11.35 -4.40 -2.38
CA THR A 40 12.80 -4.43 -2.61
C THR A 40 13.56 -3.36 -1.81
N ASN A 41 12.88 -2.68 -0.88
CA ASN A 41 13.41 -1.57 -0.09
C ASN A 41 13.90 -0.40 -0.98
N GLY A 42 13.22 -0.18 -2.10
CA GLY A 42 13.40 0.99 -2.96
C GLY A 42 12.55 2.18 -2.52
N GLU A 43 12.84 3.35 -3.09
CA GLU A 43 12.07 4.57 -2.87
C GLU A 43 10.67 4.43 -3.49
N SER A 44 9.64 4.38 -2.65
CA SER A 44 8.24 4.17 -3.03
C SER A 44 7.35 5.08 -2.21
N ILE A 45 6.22 5.48 -2.79
CA ILE A 45 5.21 6.32 -2.14
C ILE A 45 4.59 5.57 -0.95
N ILE A 46 4.38 4.26 -1.08
CA ILE A 46 3.98 3.38 0.02
C ILE A 46 5.04 3.35 1.14
N GLY A 47 6.33 3.32 0.79
CA GLY A 47 7.44 3.31 1.74
C GLY A 47 7.49 4.57 2.62
N GLU A 48 7.02 5.71 2.12
CA GLU A 48 6.88 6.94 2.92
C GLU A 48 5.80 6.82 4.02
N LYS A 49 4.82 5.92 3.84
CA LYS A 49 3.71 5.71 4.79
C LYS A 49 3.92 4.50 5.69
N ILE A 50 4.70 3.51 5.25
CA ILE A 50 4.95 2.27 5.97
C ILE A 50 6.46 2.08 6.10
N PRO A 51 7.11 2.63 7.13
CA PRO A 51 8.53 2.37 7.36
C PRO A 51 8.80 0.88 7.57
N ILE A 52 9.88 0.40 6.96
CA ILE A 52 10.43 -0.93 7.20
C ILE A 52 11.29 -0.87 8.47
N VAL A 53 10.99 -1.71 9.45
CA VAL A 53 11.63 -1.72 10.76
C VAL A 53 12.20 -3.10 11.10
N SER A 54 13.31 -3.13 11.84
CA SER A 54 13.85 -4.36 12.41
C SER A 54 13.45 -4.53 13.88
N VAL A 55 13.53 -5.78 14.38
CA VAL A 55 13.34 -6.07 15.81
C VAL A 55 14.35 -5.29 16.67
N SER A 56 15.59 -5.18 16.18
CA SER A 56 16.67 -4.47 16.85
C SER A 56 16.38 -2.98 16.96
N ASP A 57 15.85 -2.36 15.90
CA ASP A 57 15.51 -0.92 15.91
C ASP A 57 14.37 -0.63 16.89
N LEU A 58 13.28 -1.40 16.81
CA LEU A 58 12.14 -1.28 17.71
C LEU A 58 12.56 -1.45 19.18
N SER A 59 13.36 -2.49 19.47
CA SER A 59 13.80 -2.80 20.84
C SER A 59 14.73 -1.72 21.41
N LYS A 60 15.69 -1.23 20.60
CA LYS A 60 16.63 -0.18 21.00
C LYS A 60 15.90 1.14 21.22
N GLU A 61 15.00 1.54 20.32
CA GLU A 61 14.25 2.78 20.45
C GLU A 61 13.35 2.76 21.69
N PHE A 62 12.61 1.67 21.89
CA PHE A 62 11.78 1.48 23.09
C PHE A 62 12.58 1.54 24.39
N SER A 63 13.75 0.90 24.44
CA SER A 63 14.58 0.84 25.65
C SER A 63 15.30 2.16 25.95
N ASN A 64 15.71 2.90 24.91
CA ASN A 64 16.47 4.13 25.06
C ASN A 64 15.60 5.36 25.27
N ASP A 65 14.45 5.44 24.58
CA ASP A 65 13.54 6.58 24.62
C ASP A 65 12.10 6.15 24.30
N LEU A 66 11.38 5.75 25.35
CA LEU A 66 9.97 5.35 25.24
C LEU A 66 9.07 6.46 24.68
N THR A 67 9.37 7.74 24.97
CA THR A 67 8.55 8.85 24.46
C THR A 67 8.72 9.01 22.95
N LYS A 68 9.95 8.85 22.46
CA LYS A 68 10.22 8.84 21.03
C LYS A 68 9.58 7.63 20.35
N TYR A 69 9.71 6.44 20.95
CA TYR A 69 9.06 5.22 20.46
C TYR A 69 7.55 5.42 20.28
N ASP A 70 6.84 5.87 21.33
CA ASP A 70 5.39 6.05 21.28
C ASP A 70 4.99 7.07 20.22
N LYS A 71 5.74 8.17 20.09
CA LYS A 71 5.49 9.18 19.05
C LYS A 71 5.71 8.64 17.63
N THR A 72 6.70 7.77 17.45
CA THR A 72 7.07 7.22 16.14
C THR A 72 6.13 6.11 15.71
N TYR A 73 5.68 5.24 16.64
CA TYR A 73 5.01 3.99 16.28
C TYR A 73 3.55 3.87 16.74
N ASP A 74 3.08 4.64 17.74
CA ASP A 74 1.68 4.52 18.18
C ASP A 74 0.72 4.83 17.02
N GLN A 75 -0.14 3.86 16.70
CA GLN A 75 -1.10 3.93 15.59
C GLN A 75 -0.46 4.11 14.20
N GLN A 76 0.85 3.90 14.07
CA GLN A 76 1.53 3.94 12.77
C GLN A 76 1.68 2.53 12.20
N LEU A 77 1.58 2.43 10.88
CA LEU A 77 1.87 1.18 10.19
C LEU A 77 3.37 0.99 10.07
N VAL A 78 3.81 -0.25 10.24
CA VAL A 78 5.20 -0.65 10.01
C VAL A 78 5.23 -1.95 9.23
N ASN A 79 6.26 -2.12 8.41
CA ASN A 79 6.60 -3.40 7.83
C ASN A 79 7.74 -4.03 8.63
N ILE A 80 7.58 -5.28 9.04
CA ILE A 80 8.60 -6.02 9.75
C ILE A 80 8.88 -7.34 9.03
N ILE A 81 10.15 -7.53 8.67
CA ILE A 81 10.67 -8.78 8.11
C ILE A 81 11.55 -9.42 9.18
N THR A 82 11.15 -10.58 9.69
CA THR A 82 11.80 -11.19 10.86
C THR A 82 11.73 -12.72 10.85
N GLU A 83 12.43 -13.35 11.79
CA GLU A 83 12.35 -14.78 12.05
C GLU A 83 11.70 -15.02 13.42
N THR A 84 10.77 -15.98 13.46
CA THR A 84 10.10 -16.37 14.68
C THR A 84 11.09 -17.09 15.61
N SER A 85 11.36 -16.49 16.77
CA SER A 85 12.09 -17.13 17.86
C SER A 85 11.23 -18.18 18.56
N GLU A 86 10.00 -17.83 18.91
CA GLU A 86 9.07 -18.66 19.68
C GLU A 86 7.62 -18.29 19.35
N VAL A 87 6.67 -19.19 19.64
CA VAL A 87 5.24 -18.88 19.66
C VAL A 87 4.75 -19.14 21.07
N LYS A 88 4.08 -18.15 21.66
CA LYS A 88 3.61 -18.17 23.05
C LYS A 88 2.11 -17.93 23.11
N THR A 89 1.55 -18.14 24.29
CA THR A 89 0.13 -17.90 24.57
C THR A 89 0.01 -16.92 25.73
N ASP A 90 -0.85 -15.93 25.59
CA ASP A 90 -1.18 -14.99 26.66
C ASP A 90 -2.06 -15.65 27.75
N LEU A 91 -2.41 -14.88 28.79
CA LEU A 91 -3.26 -15.37 29.88
C LEU A 91 -4.70 -15.70 29.44
N ASN A 92 -5.14 -15.21 28.28
CA ASN A 92 -6.46 -15.42 27.71
C ASN A 92 -6.50 -16.57 26.69
N GLY A 93 -5.37 -17.25 26.46
CA GLY A 93 -5.29 -18.31 25.46
C GLY A 93 -4.98 -17.83 24.04
N ASN A 94 -4.67 -16.54 23.84
CA ASN A 94 -4.37 -16.02 22.51
C ASN A 94 -2.90 -16.25 22.15
N PRO A 95 -2.61 -16.75 20.95
CA PRO A 95 -1.24 -16.90 20.49
C PRO A 95 -0.61 -15.54 20.15
N TYR A 96 0.67 -15.38 20.46
CA TYR A 96 1.50 -14.27 20.00
C TYR A 96 2.90 -14.77 19.65
N ILE A 97 3.57 -14.03 18.76
CA ILE A 97 4.86 -14.41 18.20
C ILE A 97 5.99 -13.68 18.92
N VAL A 98 6.94 -14.50 19.37
CA VAL A 98 8.33 -14.24 19.75
C VAL A 98 9.26 -13.82 18.62
N ALA A 99 9.69 -12.57 18.43
CA ALA A 99 10.79 -12.27 17.50
C ALA A 99 11.98 -11.67 18.25
N ASN A 100 13.20 -12.15 17.98
CA ASN A 100 14.42 -11.61 18.58
C ASN A 100 15.22 -10.79 17.56
N GLY A 101 15.95 -9.78 18.04
CA GLY A 101 16.86 -8.96 17.26
C GLY A 101 18.25 -9.59 17.15
N ASP A 102 19.29 -8.75 17.19
CA ASP A 102 20.68 -9.18 17.06
C ASP A 102 21.13 -10.05 18.26
N ASN A 103 20.43 -9.94 19.39
CA ASN A 103 20.66 -10.68 20.61
C ASN A 103 19.35 -11.09 21.29
N GLN A 104 19.43 -12.02 22.25
CA GLN A 104 18.25 -12.57 22.94
C GLN A 104 17.53 -11.56 23.87
N SER A 105 18.15 -10.43 24.19
CA SER A 105 17.52 -9.37 24.99
C SER A 105 16.72 -8.37 24.15
N GLU A 106 16.98 -8.29 22.85
CA GLU A 106 16.18 -7.52 21.90
C GLU A 106 15.02 -8.40 21.44
N LEU A 107 13.80 -8.02 21.84
CA LEU A 107 12.63 -8.84 21.54
C LEU A 107 11.41 -7.98 21.27
N VAL A 108 10.60 -8.42 20.33
CA VAL A 108 9.32 -7.81 19.96
C VAL A 108 8.25 -8.88 20.02
N SER A 109 7.08 -8.50 20.55
CA SER A 109 5.89 -9.34 20.50
C SER A 109 5.02 -8.93 19.32
N ILE A 110 4.60 -9.91 18.55
CA ILE A 110 3.80 -9.73 17.34
C ILE A 110 2.46 -10.43 17.55
N GLU A 111 1.37 -9.64 17.55
CA GLU A 111 0.00 -10.11 17.66
C GLU A 111 -0.64 -10.11 16.27
N LEU A 112 -0.99 -11.29 15.77
CA LEU A 112 -1.68 -11.41 14.48
C LEU A 112 -3.12 -10.95 14.59
N LYS A 113 -3.60 -10.26 13.55
CA LYS A 113 -5.02 -9.89 13.45
C LYS A 113 -5.93 -11.12 13.44
N ASN A 114 -5.55 -12.15 12.68
CA ASN A 114 -6.21 -13.44 12.70
C ASN A 114 -5.38 -14.44 13.50
N LYS A 115 -5.92 -14.87 14.65
CA LYS A 115 -5.23 -15.77 15.59
C LYS A 115 -5.02 -17.17 15.03
N ASP A 116 -5.88 -17.61 14.12
CA ASP A 116 -5.79 -18.95 13.52
C ASP A 116 -4.55 -19.09 12.62
N ASP A 117 -4.02 -17.97 12.10
CA ASP A 117 -2.83 -17.97 11.26
C ASP A 117 -1.57 -18.39 12.06
N ALA A 118 -1.59 -18.21 13.39
CA ALA A 118 -0.49 -18.61 14.27
C ALA A 118 -0.27 -20.13 14.30
N VAL A 119 -1.27 -20.94 13.95
CA VAL A 119 -1.18 -22.42 13.98
C VAL A 119 -0.09 -22.95 13.03
N ASN A 120 0.17 -22.22 11.94
CA ASN A 120 1.17 -22.61 10.94
C ASN A 120 2.56 -22.02 11.22
N ILE A 121 2.68 -21.15 12.23
CA ILE A 121 3.93 -20.46 12.57
C ILE A 121 4.65 -21.26 13.64
N LYS A 122 5.94 -21.50 13.42
CA LYS A 122 6.84 -22.21 14.33
C LYS A 122 8.16 -21.46 14.48
N LYS A 123 8.95 -21.84 15.48
CA LYS A 123 10.34 -21.39 15.60
C LYS A 123 11.10 -21.56 14.28
N GLY A 124 11.81 -20.53 13.85
CA GLY A 124 12.53 -20.45 12.58
C GLY A 124 11.68 -20.03 11.38
N SER A 125 10.38 -19.75 11.54
CA SER A 125 9.55 -19.27 10.44
C SER A 125 9.93 -17.84 10.09
N LYS A 126 10.20 -17.59 8.81
CA LYS A 126 10.36 -16.23 8.29
C LYS A 126 9.00 -15.58 8.13
N LEU A 127 8.90 -14.34 8.59
CA LEU A 127 7.68 -13.54 8.57
C LEU A 127 7.98 -12.24 7.83
N ASP A 128 7.03 -11.83 7.00
CA ASP A 128 6.98 -10.51 6.38
C ASP A 128 5.56 -9.99 6.61
N LEU A 129 5.46 -9.01 7.51
CA LEU A 129 4.19 -8.57 8.07
C LEU A 129 4.03 -7.06 7.98
N ILE A 130 2.80 -6.62 7.77
CA ILE A 130 2.36 -5.26 8.02
C ILE A 130 1.63 -5.25 9.35
N CYS A 131 2.04 -4.38 10.25
CA CYS A 131 1.56 -4.30 11.62
C CYS A 131 1.19 -2.87 12.00
N LEU A 132 0.31 -2.75 12.99
CA LEU A 132 0.04 -1.49 13.68
C LEU A 132 0.93 -1.40 14.94
N GLY A 133 1.74 -0.35 15.03
CA GLY A 133 2.46 -0.03 16.25
C GLY A 133 1.53 0.47 17.35
N THR A 134 1.95 0.30 18.61
CA THR A 134 1.15 0.69 19.78
C THR A 134 2.02 1.21 20.91
N LYS A 135 1.47 2.12 21.71
CA LYS A 135 2.02 2.47 23.03
C LYS A 135 1.67 1.47 24.13
N ASP A 136 0.76 0.53 23.89
CA ASP A 136 0.32 -0.49 24.86
C ASP A 136 1.39 -1.59 25.01
N ASN A 137 2.62 -1.17 25.25
CA ASN A 137 3.77 -2.01 25.40
C ASN A 137 3.80 -2.59 26.81
N VAL A 138 4.44 -3.76 26.94
CA VAL A 138 4.62 -4.42 28.24
C VAL A 138 6.05 -4.19 28.70
N LYS A 139 6.88 -5.23 28.71
CA LYS A 139 8.32 -5.14 29.01
C LYS A 139 9.17 -4.94 27.75
N PHE A 140 8.53 -4.98 26.60
CA PHE A 140 9.12 -5.00 25.28
C PHE A 140 8.09 -4.43 24.29
N PRO A 141 8.54 -3.96 23.10
CA PRO A 141 7.66 -3.48 22.07
C PRO A 141 6.62 -4.53 21.65
N VAL A 142 5.40 -4.07 21.39
CA VAL A 142 4.30 -4.88 20.87
C VAL A 142 3.87 -4.31 19.53
N LEU A 143 3.68 -5.19 18.55
CA LEU A 143 3.05 -4.89 17.28
C LEU A 143 1.70 -5.61 17.23
N LYS A 144 0.65 -4.87 16.89
CA LYS A 144 -0.75 -5.33 16.87
C LYS A 144 -1.29 -5.47 15.46
N ASP A 145 -2.38 -6.22 15.36
CA ASP A 145 -3.16 -6.41 14.13
C ASP A 145 -2.29 -6.81 12.93
N CYS A 146 -1.24 -7.59 13.17
CA CYS A 146 -0.30 -7.95 12.13
C CYS A 146 -0.93 -8.90 11.11
N VAL A 147 -0.68 -8.64 9.83
CA VAL A 147 -1.12 -9.47 8.70
C VAL A 147 0.05 -9.70 7.75
N ALA A 148 -0.01 -10.78 6.96
CA ALA A 148 0.97 -11.03 5.91
C ALA A 148 0.99 -9.88 4.90
N THR A 149 2.19 -9.41 4.53
CA THR A 149 2.39 -8.29 3.60
C THR A 149 1.68 -8.48 2.26
N ASP A 150 1.68 -9.71 1.72
CA ASP A 150 0.92 -10.05 0.50
C ASP A 150 -0.59 -9.82 0.66
N SER A 151 -1.17 -10.34 1.76
CA SER A 151 -2.60 -10.20 2.02
C SER A 151 -2.99 -8.74 2.26
N TYR A 152 -2.11 -7.97 2.89
CA TYR A 152 -2.33 -6.55 3.12
C TYR A 152 -2.40 -5.77 1.81
N PHE A 153 -1.40 -5.95 0.94
CA PHE A 153 -1.35 -5.24 -0.33
C PHE A 153 -2.44 -5.67 -1.31
N GLN A 154 -2.85 -6.95 -1.29
CA GLN A 154 -4.01 -7.40 -2.05
C GLN A 154 -5.29 -6.64 -1.64
N LYS A 155 -5.54 -6.53 -0.33
CA LYS A 155 -6.70 -5.81 0.21
C LYS A 155 -6.62 -4.31 -0.07
N PHE A 156 -5.44 -3.72 0.05
CA PHE A 156 -5.21 -2.32 -0.30
C PHE A 156 -5.56 -2.06 -1.77
N LEU A 157 -5.02 -2.86 -2.70
CA LEU A 157 -5.32 -2.73 -4.12
C LEU A 157 -6.83 -2.90 -4.40
N GLU A 158 -7.47 -3.90 -3.80
CA GLU A 158 -8.92 -4.13 -3.96
C GLU A 158 -9.75 -2.92 -3.52
N ILE A 159 -9.45 -2.35 -2.34
CA ILE A 159 -10.16 -1.18 -1.81
C ILE A 159 -9.95 0.03 -2.74
N THR A 160 -8.69 0.31 -3.11
CA THR A 160 -8.34 1.46 -3.97
C THR A 160 -9.01 1.35 -5.33
N MET A 161 -8.94 0.20 -5.99
CA MET A 161 -9.55 0.00 -7.32
C MET A 161 -11.08 -0.03 -7.28
N ASN A 162 -11.67 -0.49 -6.18
CA ASN A 162 -13.11 -0.39 -5.96
C ASN A 162 -13.55 1.08 -5.80
N ASN A 163 -12.80 1.89 -5.05
CA ASN A 163 -13.09 3.32 -4.91
C ASN A 163 -12.99 4.05 -6.26
N ILE A 164 -11.91 3.80 -7.01
CA ILE A 164 -11.72 4.31 -8.37
C ILE A 164 -12.89 3.93 -9.29
N SER A 165 -13.38 2.70 -9.19
CA SER A 165 -14.49 2.23 -10.03
C SER A 165 -15.84 2.88 -9.72
N GLN A 166 -15.97 3.57 -8.58
CA GLN A 166 -17.17 4.30 -8.20
C GLN A 166 -17.12 5.78 -8.60
N LEU A 167 -15.96 6.29 -9.05
CA LEU A 167 -15.80 7.68 -9.49
C LEU A 167 -16.60 7.97 -10.76
N LYS A 168 -17.17 9.17 -10.81
CA LYS A 168 -17.95 9.72 -11.92
C LYS A 168 -17.24 10.91 -12.54
N ASP A 169 -17.68 11.28 -13.74
CA ASP A 169 -17.17 12.46 -14.44
C ASP A 169 -17.40 13.73 -13.61
N GLY A 170 -16.31 14.45 -13.33
CA GLY A 170 -16.33 15.68 -12.53
C GLY A 170 -16.27 15.49 -11.02
N ASP A 171 -16.10 14.26 -10.52
CA ASP A 171 -15.80 14.02 -9.11
C ASP A 171 -14.45 14.65 -8.73
N VAL A 172 -14.38 15.13 -7.47
CA VAL A 172 -13.13 15.62 -6.87
C VAL A 172 -12.42 14.43 -6.24
N PRO A 173 -11.13 14.18 -6.56
CA PRO A 173 -10.40 13.07 -5.96
C PRO A 173 -10.28 13.27 -4.44
N LYS A 174 -10.35 12.18 -3.69
CA LYS A 174 -10.17 12.20 -2.23
C LYS A 174 -8.75 11.86 -1.79
N ASP A 175 -8.00 11.22 -2.67
CA ASP A 175 -6.64 10.79 -2.43
C ASP A 175 -5.82 10.77 -3.72
N PHE A 176 -4.53 10.52 -3.54
CA PHE A 176 -3.54 10.47 -4.61
C PHE A 176 -3.88 9.48 -5.74
N PHE A 177 -4.44 8.30 -5.42
CA PHE A 177 -4.71 7.28 -6.44
C PHE A 177 -5.97 7.61 -7.25
N GLU A 178 -6.99 8.17 -6.60
CA GLU A 178 -8.14 8.75 -7.30
C GLU A 178 -7.70 9.90 -8.22
N ALA A 179 -6.77 10.76 -7.77
CA ALA A 179 -6.24 11.86 -8.56
C ALA A 179 -5.43 11.36 -9.77
N ILE A 180 -4.52 10.39 -9.57
CA ILE A 180 -3.78 9.74 -10.66
C ILE A 180 -4.75 9.17 -11.70
N TYR A 181 -5.77 8.43 -11.26
CA TYR A 181 -6.74 7.82 -12.17
C TYR A 181 -7.47 8.87 -13.03
N LEU A 182 -7.97 9.95 -12.40
CA LEU A 182 -8.66 11.01 -13.12
C LEU A 182 -7.73 11.71 -14.12
N SER A 183 -6.48 11.96 -13.73
CA SER A 183 -5.46 12.55 -14.60
C SER A 183 -5.09 11.63 -15.78
N PHE A 184 -4.96 10.32 -15.58
CA PHE A 184 -4.75 9.38 -16.70
C PHE A 184 -5.95 9.33 -17.64
N LYS A 185 -7.16 9.35 -17.11
CA LYS A 185 -8.39 9.38 -17.92
C LYS A 185 -8.44 10.65 -18.76
N GLU A 186 -8.13 11.80 -18.17
CA GLU A 186 -8.06 13.07 -18.91
C GLU A 186 -6.96 13.05 -19.98
N PHE A 187 -5.81 12.49 -19.65
CA PHE A 187 -4.69 12.33 -20.58
C PHE A 187 -5.09 11.48 -21.80
N ASP A 188 -5.71 10.32 -21.61
CA ASP A 188 -6.09 9.42 -22.72
C ASP A 188 -7.26 10.00 -23.55
N ILE A 189 -8.15 10.80 -22.95
CA ILE A 189 -9.17 11.57 -23.69
C ILE A 189 -8.49 12.60 -24.62
N LYS A 190 -7.45 13.29 -24.14
CA LYS A 190 -6.70 14.28 -24.93
C LYS A 190 -5.75 13.64 -25.94
N ASN A 191 -5.26 12.44 -25.65
CA ASN A 191 -4.29 11.70 -26.45
C ASN A 191 -4.76 10.26 -26.71
N PRO A 192 -5.80 10.05 -27.54
CA PRO A 192 -6.43 8.73 -27.71
C PRO A 192 -5.44 7.64 -28.11
N ASN A 193 -5.53 6.50 -27.44
CA ASN A 193 -4.72 5.28 -27.65
C ASN A 193 -3.25 5.42 -27.24
N GLN A 194 -2.84 6.49 -26.55
CA GLN A 194 -1.47 6.57 -26.03
C GLN A 194 -1.26 5.70 -24.79
N LEU A 195 -2.33 5.40 -24.04
CA LEU A 195 -2.30 4.41 -22.98
C LEU A 195 -2.69 3.00 -23.48
N ASP A 196 -3.15 2.85 -24.73
CA ASP A 196 -3.54 1.53 -25.23
C ASP A 196 -2.30 0.67 -25.49
N GLU A 197 -2.38 -0.62 -25.12
CA GLU A 197 -1.33 -1.63 -25.25
C GLU A 197 0.04 -1.36 -24.59
N LYS A 198 0.33 -0.15 -24.08
CA LYS A 198 1.61 0.17 -23.43
C LYS A 198 1.83 -0.65 -22.15
N LYS A 199 3.04 -1.17 -21.98
CA LYS A 199 3.61 -1.65 -20.72
C LYS A 199 4.74 -0.73 -20.28
N PHE A 200 5.00 -0.65 -18.98
CA PHE A 200 6.17 0.09 -18.46
C PHE A 200 7.50 -0.34 -19.07
N GLU A 201 7.59 -1.62 -19.47
CA GLU A 201 8.80 -2.22 -20.06
C GLU A 201 9.01 -1.87 -21.54
N ASP A 202 8.00 -1.37 -22.26
CA ASP A 202 8.08 -1.21 -23.71
C ASP A 202 8.92 0.01 -24.13
N ASN A 203 8.81 1.11 -23.40
CA ASN A 203 9.65 2.30 -23.57
C ASN A 203 9.68 3.13 -22.27
N PRO A 204 10.70 2.96 -21.41
CA PRO A 204 10.76 3.61 -20.10
C PRO A 204 10.72 5.14 -20.17
N ASP A 205 11.37 5.74 -21.18
CA ASP A 205 11.46 7.20 -21.33
C ASP A 205 10.07 7.81 -21.61
N ASP A 206 9.30 7.21 -22.52
CA ASP A 206 7.93 7.66 -22.82
C ASP A 206 7.01 7.51 -21.61
N MET A 207 7.21 6.47 -20.81
CA MET A 207 6.40 6.20 -19.63
C MET A 207 6.70 7.16 -18.49
N SER A 208 7.97 7.50 -18.29
CA SER A 208 8.37 8.56 -17.35
C SER A 208 7.76 9.91 -17.74
N GLU A 209 7.76 10.28 -19.02
CA GLU A 209 7.16 11.56 -19.47
C GLU A 209 5.64 11.59 -19.23
N ILE A 210 4.94 10.48 -19.49
CA ILE A 210 3.51 10.37 -19.23
C ILE A 210 3.22 10.47 -17.72
N ILE A 211 3.99 9.75 -16.88
CA ILE A 211 3.82 9.83 -15.42
C ILE A 211 4.06 11.26 -14.95
N GLU A 212 5.17 11.89 -15.33
CA GLU A 212 5.52 13.26 -14.94
C GLU A 212 4.40 14.23 -15.32
N THR A 213 3.92 14.17 -16.56
CA THR A 213 2.78 14.97 -17.05
C THR A 213 1.53 14.77 -16.20
N VAL A 214 1.23 13.53 -15.83
CA VAL A 214 0.04 13.17 -15.03
C VAL A 214 0.19 13.66 -13.60
N THR A 215 1.36 13.50 -12.99
CA THR A 215 1.62 13.87 -11.59
C THR A 215 1.76 15.38 -11.38
N ASP A 216 2.30 16.11 -12.35
CA ASP A 216 2.45 17.58 -12.28
C ASP A 216 1.11 18.31 -12.27
N ASN A 217 0.07 17.67 -12.79
CA ASN A 217 -1.28 18.23 -12.81
C ASN A 217 -2.08 17.92 -11.52
N ILE A 218 -1.54 17.12 -10.60
CA ILE A 218 -2.18 16.80 -9.31
C ILE A 218 -1.91 17.92 -8.32
N LYS A 219 -2.96 18.44 -7.69
CA LYS A 219 -2.86 19.48 -6.66
C LYS A 219 -2.17 18.93 -5.41
N GLU A 220 -1.45 19.79 -4.69
CA GLU A 220 -0.76 19.40 -3.46
C GLU A 220 -1.68 18.78 -2.41
N GLU A 221 -2.91 19.29 -2.26
CA GLU A 221 -3.90 18.69 -1.34
C GLU A 221 -4.28 17.24 -1.70
N ASP A 222 -4.22 16.89 -2.98
CA ASP A 222 -4.59 15.58 -3.52
C ASP A 222 -3.40 14.61 -3.51
N LYS A 223 -2.18 15.07 -3.19
CA LYS A 223 -0.99 14.20 -3.06
C LYS A 223 -0.95 13.39 -1.77
N GLN A 224 -1.92 13.57 -0.88
CA GLN A 224 -2.04 12.78 0.34
C GLN A 224 -2.90 11.54 0.10
N PHE A 225 -2.54 10.45 0.77
CA PHE A 225 -3.36 9.25 0.85
C PHE A 225 -3.14 8.59 2.20
N THR A 226 -4.11 7.76 2.59
CA THR A 226 -4.05 6.99 3.83
C THR A 226 -3.99 5.51 3.51
N MET A 227 -3.10 4.82 4.22
CA MET A 227 -3.03 3.37 4.16
C MET A 227 -4.13 2.78 5.04
N PRO A 228 -4.86 1.75 4.58
CA PRO A 228 -5.89 1.12 5.39
C PRO A 228 -5.27 0.42 6.58
N ASN A 229 -5.91 0.44 7.74
CA ASN A 229 -5.45 -0.42 8.83
C ASN A 229 -5.54 -1.90 8.40
N PRO A 230 -4.56 -2.74 8.80
CA PRO A 230 -4.59 -4.18 8.64
C PRO A 230 -5.97 -4.77 8.96
#